data_AF-A0A6C0EQA8-F1
#
_entry.id   AF-A0A6C0EQA8-F1
#
_cell.length_a   1.000
_cell.length_b   1.000
_cell.length_c   1.000
_cell.angle_alpha   90.00
_cell.angle_beta   90.00
_cell.angle_gamma   90.00
#
_symmetry.space_group_name_H-M   'P 1'
#
loop_
_entity.id
_entity.type
_entity.pdbx_description
1 polymer ?
#
loop_
_entity_poly.entity_id
_entity_poly.type
_entity_poly.pdbx_seq_one_letter_code
_entity_poly.pdbx_strand_id
1 'polypeptide(L)'
;MSQFPLYNTLIADLPEKDLTVIQNLDLVRKISHLDSEAFELIYALIKCYYLQHEKGDTFVIPYDGKLAKERIDFDLVKFPPKLRQLLYKFVIVHRKKLIEDKEIESYHTTSS
;
A
#
# COMPACT_ATOMS: atom_id res chain seq x y z
N MET A 1 0.21 2.07 19.75
CA MET A 1 -0.38 1.16 18.74
C MET A 1 -1.26 2.01 17.83
N SER A 2 -1.10 1.98 16.51
CA SER A 2 -2.05 2.71 15.65
C SER A 2 -3.42 2.08 15.76
N GLN A 3 -4.45 2.91 15.85
CA GLN A 3 -5.85 2.48 15.82
C GLN A 3 -6.30 1.98 14.43
N PHE A 4 -5.39 1.86 13.46
CA PHE A 4 -5.72 1.44 12.10
C PHE A 4 -5.60 -0.09 11.96
N PRO A 5 -6.72 -0.84 11.95
CA PRO A 5 -6.67 -2.31 12.01
C PRO A 5 -6.00 -2.92 10.78
N LEU A 6 -6.22 -2.32 9.61
CA LEU A 6 -5.60 -2.76 8.36
C LEU A 6 -4.07 -2.77 8.46
N TYR A 7 -3.49 -1.70 9.01
CA TYR A 7 -2.05 -1.64 9.25
C TYR A 7 -1.59 -2.77 10.20
N ASN A 8 -2.28 -2.96 11.33
CA ASN A 8 -1.92 -3.98 12.31
C ASN A 8 -1.97 -5.40 11.72
N THR A 9 -2.94 -5.69 10.86
CA THR A 9 -3.03 -6.98 10.17
C THR A 9 -1.95 -7.16 9.11
N LEU A 10 -1.64 -6.10 8.35
CA LEU A 10 -0.68 -6.21 7.26
C LEU A 10 0.76 -6.25 7.76
N ILE A 11 1.10 -5.49 8.80
CA ILE A 11 2.44 -5.43 9.39
C ILE A 11 2.82 -6.74 10.11
N ALA A 12 1.82 -7.50 10.56
CA ALA A 12 2.01 -8.82 11.15
C ALA A 12 2.57 -9.80 10.11
N ASP A 13 3.51 -10.64 10.54
CA ASP A 13 4.10 -11.71 9.74
C ASP A 13 4.72 -11.26 8.40
N LEU A 14 5.26 -10.04 8.36
CA LEU A 14 6.03 -9.59 7.20
C LEU A 14 7.40 -10.28 7.16
N PRO A 15 7.89 -10.65 5.96
CA PRO A 15 9.26 -11.12 5.80
C PRO A 15 10.27 -10.07 6.28
N GLU A 16 11.33 -10.50 6.95
CA GLU A 16 12.42 -9.60 7.37
C GLU A 16 13.32 -9.17 6.19
N LYS A 17 13.28 -9.91 5.09
CA LYS A 17 14.03 -9.59 3.86
C LYS A 17 13.38 -8.42 3.12
N ASP A 18 14.19 -7.72 2.34
CA ASP A 18 13.68 -6.74 1.39
C ASP A 18 13.01 -7.40 0.17
N LEU A 19 12.29 -6.61 -0.61
CA LEU A 19 11.81 -7.00 -1.92
C LEU A 19 12.98 -7.18 -2.89
N THR A 20 12.90 -8.20 -3.72
CA THR A 20 13.81 -8.32 -4.86
C THR A 20 13.55 -7.21 -5.88
N VAL A 21 14.49 -6.96 -6.79
CA VAL A 21 14.31 -5.98 -7.88
C VAL A 21 13.06 -6.28 -8.70
N ILE A 22 12.78 -7.56 -8.98
CA ILE A 22 11.59 -8.00 -9.72
C ILE A 22 10.32 -7.65 -8.94
N GLN A 23 10.29 -7.91 -7.63
CA GLN A 23 9.15 -7.59 -6.78
C GLN A 23 8.93 -6.07 -6.65
N ASN A 24 9.99 -5.27 -6.58
CA ASN A 24 9.88 -3.80 -6.57
C ASN A 24 9.29 -3.27 -7.88
N LEU A 25 9.74 -3.77 -9.03
CA LEU A 25 9.16 -3.40 -10.33
C LEU A 25 7.70 -3.82 -10.43
N ASP A 26 7.36 -5.02 -9.95
CA ASP A 26 6.00 -5.52 -9.89
C ASP A 26 5.11 -4.68 -8.96
N LEU A 27 5.63 -4.23 -7.81
CA LEU A 27 4.93 -3.31 -6.90
C LEU A 27 4.57 -2.00 -7.60
N VAL A 28 5.54 -1.33 -8.22
CA VAL A 28 5.31 -0.05 -8.93
C VAL A 28 4.26 -0.22 -10.03
N ARG A 29 4.38 -1.29 -10.83
CA ARG A 29 3.41 -1.60 -11.89
C ARG A 29 2.02 -1.84 -11.32
N LYS A 30 1.87 -2.56 -10.21
CA LYS A 30 0.53 -2.81 -9.65
C LYS A 30 -0.08 -1.54 -9.06
N ILE A 31 0.72 -0.72 -8.36
CA ILE A 31 0.25 0.54 -7.78
C ILE A 31 -0.32 1.46 -8.87
N SER A 32 0.30 1.53 -10.05
CA SER A 32 -0.19 2.40 -11.14
C SER A 32 -1.56 2.02 -11.71
N HIS A 33 -2.12 0.86 -11.34
CA HIS A 33 -3.43 0.37 -11.78
C HIS A 33 -4.47 0.34 -10.65
N LEU A 34 -4.17 0.94 -9.51
CA LEU A 34 -5.09 1.05 -8.39
C LEU A 34 -6.02 2.26 -8.54
N ASP A 35 -7.15 2.21 -7.84
CA ASP A 35 -8.10 3.32 -7.76
C ASP A 35 -7.68 4.36 -6.70
N SER A 36 -8.44 5.45 -6.63
CA SER A 36 -8.19 6.55 -5.70
C SER A 36 -8.26 6.10 -4.23
N GLU A 37 -9.22 5.22 -3.90
CA GLU A 37 -9.37 4.70 -2.53
C GLU A 37 -8.13 3.91 -2.10
N ALA A 38 -7.59 3.06 -2.98
CA ALA A 38 -6.37 2.34 -2.73
C ALA A 38 -5.14 3.25 -2.59
N PHE A 39 -5.07 4.38 -3.32
CA PHE A 39 -4.01 5.37 -3.12
C PHE A 39 -4.10 6.03 -1.74
N GLU A 40 -5.30 6.38 -1.27
CA GLU A 40 -5.50 6.91 0.08
C GLU A 40 -5.09 5.90 1.16
N LEU A 41 -5.45 4.62 0.99
CA LEU A 41 -5.03 3.55 1.89
C LEU A 41 -3.51 3.35 1.90
N ILE A 42 -2.86 3.40 0.74
CA ILE A 42 -1.39 3.34 0.64
C ILE A 42 -0.77 4.49 1.43
N TYR A 43 -1.26 5.71 1.24
CA TYR A 43 -0.76 6.86 1.99
C TYR A 43 -0.96 6.69 3.50
N ALA A 44 -2.14 6.22 3.93
CA ALA A 44 -2.42 5.93 5.33
C ALA A 44 -1.47 4.87 5.92
N LEU A 45 -1.14 3.82 5.16
CA LEU A 45 -0.17 2.79 5.57
C LEU A 45 1.25 3.36 5.72
N ILE A 46 1.70 4.17 4.76
CA ILE A 46 3.00 4.86 4.82
C ILE A 46 3.06 5.74 6.06
N LYS A 47 2.01 6.54 6.29
CA LYS A 47 1.93 7.46 7.44
C LYS A 47 1.89 6.71 8.77
N CYS A 48 1.10 5.64 8.88
CA CYS A 48 1.04 4.82 10.09
C CYS A 48 2.41 4.20 10.42
N TYR A 49 3.11 3.67 9.42
CA TYR A 49 4.44 3.13 9.61
C TYR A 49 5.42 4.21 10.11
N TYR A 50 5.42 5.36 9.45
CA TYR A 50 6.30 6.49 9.79
C TYR A 50 6.10 6.97 11.24
N LEU A 51 4.84 7.16 11.66
CA LEU A 51 4.51 7.59 13.02
C LEU A 51 4.93 6.57 14.08
N GLN A 52 4.87 5.27 13.78
CA GLN A 52 5.24 4.22 14.73
C GLN A 52 6.75 3.98 14.85
N HIS A 53 7.50 4.17 13.75
CA HIS A 53 8.89 3.72 13.67
C HIS A 53 9.91 4.86 13.65
N GLU A 54 9.57 6.01 13.05
CA GLU A 54 10.54 7.09 12.78
C GLU A 54 10.39 8.29 13.74
N LYS A 55 9.61 8.15 14.82
CA LYS A 55 9.19 9.27 15.71
C LYS A 55 8.68 10.47 14.91
N GLY A 56 7.99 10.18 13.81
CA GLY A 56 7.54 11.16 12.85
C GLY A 56 6.45 12.10 13.39
N ASP A 57 6.35 13.28 12.79
CA ASP A 57 5.26 14.23 13.05
C ASP A 57 4.02 13.86 12.19
N THR A 58 2.84 14.08 12.74
CA THR A 58 1.54 13.96 12.05
C THR A 58 1.42 14.96 10.90
N PHE A 59 2.07 16.12 10.95
CA PHE A 59 1.90 17.19 9.96
C PHE A 59 2.89 17.14 8.78
N VAL A 60 3.91 16.26 8.82
CA VAL A 60 4.90 16.17 7.73
C VAL A 60 4.55 15.07 6.73
N ILE A 61 4.89 15.27 5.46
CA ILE A 61 4.83 14.19 4.47
C ILE A 61 6.01 13.23 4.73
N PRO A 62 5.77 11.93 4.99
CA PRO A 62 6.85 10.98 5.29
C PRO A 62 7.86 10.82 4.16
N TYR A 63 9.08 10.39 4.50
CA TYR A 63 10.11 9.92 3.55
C TYR A 63 10.40 10.87 2.38
N ASP A 64 10.38 12.18 2.64
CA ASP A 64 10.55 13.25 1.64
C ASP A 64 9.58 13.17 0.46
N GLY A 65 8.36 12.68 0.69
CA GLY A 65 7.31 12.67 -0.32
C GLY A 65 7.07 14.09 -0.86
N LYS A 66 6.98 14.22 -2.19
CA LYS A 66 6.86 15.51 -2.87
C LYS A 66 5.41 15.75 -3.26
N LEU A 67 4.84 16.85 -2.78
CA LEU A 67 3.55 17.32 -3.26
C LEU A 67 3.71 17.90 -4.67
N ALA A 68 3.05 17.29 -5.65
CA ALA A 68 3.02 17.74 -7.03
C ALA A 68 1.56 17.91 -7.46
N LYS A 69 1.09 19.16 -7.53
CA LYS A 69 -0.32 19.49 -7.77
C LYS A 69 -1.22 18.84 -6.70
N GLU A 70 -2.04 17.86 -7.09
CA GLU A 70 -3.01 17.15 -6.24
C GLU A 70 -2.57 15.72 -5.90
N ARG A 71 -1.31 15.37 -6.19
CA ARG A 71 -0.74 14.05 -5.86
C ARG A 71 0.52 14.17 -5.02
N ILE A 72 0.82 13.10 -4.28
CA ILE A 72 2.06 12.97 -3.52
C ILE A 72 2.91 11.91 -4.20
N ASP A 73 4.07 12.32 -4.69
CA ASP A 73 5.03 11.43 -5.33
C ASP A 73 6.03 10.93 -4.29
N PHE A 74 6.16 9.60 -4.16
CA PHE A 74 7.12 8.96 -3.26
C PHE A 74 8.21 8.23 -4.04
N ASP A 75 9.42 8.26 -3.50
CA ASP A 75 10.53 7.42 -3.97
C ASP A 75 10.59 6.14 -3.12
N LEU A 76 10.21 5.01 -3.72
CA LEU A 76 10.18 3.71 -3.04
C LEU A 76 11.57 3.27 -2.53
N VAL A 77 12.66 3.79 -3.09
CA VAL A 77 14.02 3.47 -2.64
C VAL A 77 14.26 4.03 -1.23
N LYS A 78 13.63 5.16 -0.89
CA LYS A 78 13.74 5.79 0.43
C LYS A 78 12.94 5.09 1.52
N PHE A 79 12.06 4.16 1.16
CA PHE A 79 11.28 3.43 2.14
C PHE A 79 12.14 2.38 2.87
N PRO A 80 11.90 2.14 4.16
CA PRO A 80 12.49 0.99 4.85
C PRO A 80 12.02 -0.33 4.19
N PRO A 81 12.86 -1.39 4.18
CA PRO A 81 12.51 -2.69 3.61
C PRO A 81 11.15 -3.23 4.07
N LYS A 82 10.86 -3.08 5.37
CA LYS A 82 9.61 -3.54 5.97
C LYS A 82 8.39 -2.76 5.46
N LEU A 83 8.53 -1.47 5.18
CA LEU A 83 7.47 -0.67 4.54
C LEU A 83 7.24 -1.13 3.10
N ARG A 84 8.29 -1.44 2.33
CA ARG A 84 8.14 -2.03 1.00
C ARG A 84 7.40 -3.36 1.05
N GLN A 85 7.74 -4.25 1.98
CA GLN A 85 7.02 -5.51 2.20
C GLN A 85 5.55 -5.30 2.56
N LEU A 86 5.27 -4.33 3.45
CA LEU A 86 3.91 -3.95 3.84
C LEU A 86 3.07 -3.55 2.62
N LEU A 87 3.60 -2.63 1.80
CA LEU A 87 2.92 -2.15 0.60
C LEU A 87 2.73 -3.28 -0.43
N TYR A 88 3.73 -4.15 -0.60
CA TYR A 88 3.62 -5.28 -1.51
C TYR A 88 2.52 -6.27 -1.09
N LYS A 89 2.47 -6.62 0.21
CA LYS A 89 1.40 -7.46 0.77
C LYS A 89 0.03 -6.82 0.57
N PHE A 90 -0.12 -5.53 0.85
CA PHE A 90 -1.37 -4.79 0.64
C PHE A 90 -1.85 -4.92 -0.81
N VAL A 91 -0.98 -4.60 -1.78
CA VAL A 91 -1.35 -4.56 -3.19
C VAL A 91 -1.73 -5.95 -3.72
N ILE A 92 -1.08 -7.01 -3.25
CA ILE A 92 -1.45 -8.39 -3.60
C ILE A 92 -2.86 -8.72 -3.08
N VAL A 93 -3.11 -8.45 -1.81
CA VAL A 93 -4.41 -8.74 -1.17
C VAL A 93 -5.53 -7.93 -1.81
N HIS A 94 -5.30 -6.63 -2.02
CA HIS A 94 -6.28 -5.74 -2.61
C HIS A 94 -6.64 -6.15 -4.05
N ARG A 95 -5.66 -6.51 -4.89
CA ARG A 95 -5.95 -6.98 -6.25
C ARG A 95 -6.68 -8.31 -6.28
N LYS A 96 -6.38 -9.22 -5.36
CA LYS A 96 -7.10 -10.50 -5.26
C LYS A 96 -8.58 -10.25 -5.00
N LYS A 97 -8.90 -9.38 -4.02
CA LYS A 97 -10.27 -8.97 -3.71
C LYS A 97 -10.98 -8.37 -4.94
N LEU A 98 -10.32 -7.45 -5.66
CA LEU A 98 -10.91 -6.83 -6.86
C LEU A 98 -11.23 -7.84 -7.98
N ILE A 99 -10.48 -8.93 -8.08
CA ILE A 99 -10.76 -9.99 -9.05
C ILE A 99 -11.98 -10.79 -8.58
N GLU A 100 -12.00 -11.19 -7.30
CA GLU A 100 -13.12 -11.93 -6.70
C GLU A 100 -14.44 -11.15 -6.80
N ASP A 101 -14.42 -9.85 -6.52
CA ASP A 101 -15.61 -8.97 -6.61
C ASP A 101 -16.14 -8.92 -8.07
N LYS A 102 -15.25 -8.81 -9.06
CA LYS A 102 -15.63 -8.82 -10.49
C LYS A 102 -16.19 -10.15 -10.96
N GLU A 103 -15.64 -11.26 -10.47
CA GLU A 103 -16.16 -12.59 -10.77
C GLU A 103 -17.59 -12.73 -10.25
N ILE A 104 -17.85 -12.31 -9.00
CA ILE A 104 -19.20 -12.32 -8.39
C ILE A 104 -20.19 -11.48 -9.22
N GLU A 105 -19.82 -10.26 -9.62
CA GLU A 105 -20.66 -9.39 -10.46
C GLU A 105 -21.03 -10.06 -11.80
N SER A 106 -20.08 -10.77 -12.42
CA SER A 106 -20.31 -11.45 -13.70
C SER A 106 -21.35 -12.58 -13.59
N TYR A 107 -21.41 -13.29 -12.46
CA TYR A 107 -22.41 -14.34 -12.20
C TYR A 107 -23.82 -13.78 -12.01
N HIS A 108 -23.95 -12.61 -11.36
CA HIS A 108 -25.25 -11.96 -11.18
C HIS A 108 -25.81 -11.40 -12.48
N THR A 109 -24.94 -10.92 -13.38
CA THR A 109 -25.36 -10.31 -14.66
C THR A 109 -25.76 -11.35 -15.71
N THR A 110 -25.23 -12.58 -15.63
CA THR A 110 -25.55 -13.68 -16.57
C THR A 110 -26.76 -14.52 -16.16
N SER A 111 -27.25 -14.33 -14.94
CA SER A 111 -28.42 -15.04 -14.37
C SER A 111 -29.71 -14.20 -14.38
N SER A 112 -29.70 -13.03 -15.03
CA SER A 112 -30.85 -12.12 -15.22
C SER A 112 -31.19 -12.01 -16.70
#